data_AF-A0A086N4I0-F1
#
_entry.id   AF-A0A086N4I0-F1
#
_cell.length_a   1.000
_cell.length_b   1.000
_cell.length_c   1.000
_cell.angle_alpha   90.00
_cell.angle_beta   90.00
_cell.angle_gamma   90.00
#
_symmetry.space_group_name_H-M   'P 1'
#
loop_
_entity.id
_entity.type
_entity.pdbx_description
1 polymer ?
#
loop_
_entity_poly.entity_id
_entity_poly.type
_entity_poly.pdbx_seq_one_letter_code
_entity_poly.pdbx_strand_id
1 'polypeptide(L)'
;MTTSNTGTGAVDPAVREELARLRDSIDNIDAAVVHMLAERFKCTQQVGHLKARHQLPPADPAREAQQIASLRALAESAKLDPAFAEKFLNFIIAEVIHHHERIAENNGSGPA
;
A
#
# COMPACT_ATOMS: atom_id res chain seq x y z
N MET A 1 -29.12 27.02 35.18
CA MET A 1 -28.06 28.00 34.94
C MET A 1 -26.80 27.23 34.55
N THR A 2 -26.43 27.17 33.25
CA THR A 2 -25.41 28.04 32.58
C THR A 2 -24.01 27.69 33.12
N THR A 3 -23.01 27.16 32.41
CA THR A 3 -22.67 27.11 30.97
C THR A 3 -21.69 25.97 30.68
N SER A 4 -21.88 25.28 29.55
CA SER A 4 -20.82 24.61 28.79
C SER A 4 -19.78 25.64 28.33
N ASN A 5 -18.50 25.43 28.64
CA ASN A 5 -17.41 26.24 28.08
C ASN A 5 -16.57 25.38 27.13
N THR A 6 -17.09 25.16 25.92
CA THR A 6 -16.29 24.73 24.76
C THR A 6 -15.42 25.89 24.34
N GLY A 7 -14.26 26.01 25.00
CA GLY A 7 -13.20 26.94 24.63
C GLY A 7 -12.61 26.55 23.28
N THR A 8 -13.16 27.08 22.19
CA THR A 8 -12.41 27.33 20.96
C THR A 8 -11.40 28.45 21.25
N GLY A 9 -10.37 28.12 22.04
CA GLY A 9 -9.18 28.95 22.11
C GLY A 9 -8.54 28.91 20.73
N ALA A 10 -8.43 30.06 20.07
CA ALA A 10 -7.79 30.16 18.78
C ALA A 10 -6.40 29.50 18.88
N VAL A 11 -6.18 28.42 18.13
CA VAL A 11 -4.88 27.75 18.05
C VAL A 11 -3.85 28.81 17.68
N ASP A 12 -2.77 28.88 18.47
CA ASP A 12 -1.65 29.80 18.26
C ASP A 12 -1.24 29.82 16.77
N PRO A 13 -1.17 31.01 16.14
CA PRO A 13 -0.73 31.13 14.75
C PRO A 13 0.56 30.36 14.44
N ALA A 14 1.55 30.36 15.34
CA ALA A 14 2.80 29.62 15.15
C ALA A 14 2.60 28.10 15.11
N VAL A 15 1.69 27.58 15.94
CA VAL A 15 1.32 26.14 15.92
C VAL A 15 0.60 25.78 14.62
N ARG A 16 -0.23 26.68 14.09
CA ARG A 16 -0.92 26.47 12.82
C ARG A 16 0.05 26.46 11.64
N GLU A 17 1.02 27.35 11.62
CA GLU A 17 2.06 27.40 10.58
C GLU A 17 2.93 26.14 10.59
N GLU A 18 3.37 25.69 11.77
CA GLU A 18 4.16 24.46 11.87
C GLU A 18 3.36 23.22 11.47
N LEU A 19 2.08 23.16 11.84
CA LEU A 19 1.18 22.09 11.41
C LEU A 19 0.99 22.07 9.89
N ALA A 20 0.86 23.24 9.25
CA ALA A 20 0.78 23.33 7.80
C ALA A 20 2.08 22.82 7.14
N ARG A 21 3.24 23.26 7.61
CA ARG A 21 4.55 22.82 7.09
C ARG A 21 4.76 21.31 7.21
N LEU A 22 4.35 20.70 8.31
CA LEU A 22 4.42 19.25 8.50
C LEU A 22 3.46 18.50 7.58
N ARG A 23 2.25 19.03 7.36
CA ARG A 23 1.27 18.44 6.42
C ARG A 23 1.75 18.52 4.99
N ASP A 24 2.35 19.62 4.57
CA ASP A 24 2.96 19.73 3.24
C ASP A 24 4.04 18.66 3.03
N SER A 25 4.79 18.31 4.08
CA SER A 25 5.77 17.22 4.04
C SER A 25 5.11 15.84 3.93
N ILE A 26 4.00 15.62 4.65
CA ILE A 26 3.21 14.38 4.59
C ILE A 26 2.63 14.20 3.19
N ASP A 27 2.01 15.23 2.62
CA ASP A 27 1.38 15.19 1.30
C ASP A 27 2.41 14.84 0.20
N ASN A 28 3.64 15.36 0.32
CA ASN A 28 4.74 15.00 -0.58
C ASN A 28 5.17 13.53 -0.45
N ILE A 29 5.22 13.00 0.77
CA ILE A 29 5.52 11.58 1.02
C ILE A 29 4.42 10.70 0.44
N ASP A 30 3.16 11.07 0.67
CA ASP A 30 1.99 10.32 0.17
C ASP A 30 1.96 10.28 -1.36
N ALA A 31 2.28 11.39 -2.03
CA ALA A 31 2.44 11.43 -3.48
C ALA A 31 3.53 10.45 -3.95
N ALA A 32 4.68 10.41 -3.28
CA ALA A 32 5.75 9.47 -3.61
C ALA A 32 5.31 8.01 -3.40
N VAL A 33 4.60 7.70 -2.31
CA VAL A 33 4.04 6.37 -2.04
C VAL A 33 3.09 5.94 -3.17
N VAL A 34 2.19 6.81 -3.59
CA VAL A 34 1.24 6.53 -4.70
C VAL A 34 1.98 6.24 -6.00
N HIS A 35 2.99 7.05 -6.34
CA HIS A 35 3.79 6.82 -7.56
C HIS A 35 4.56 5.49 -7.50
N MET A 36 5.16 5.16 -6.36
CA MET A 36 5.87 3.88 -6.19
C MET A 36 4.91 2.68 -6.25
N LEU A 37 3.70 2.81 -5.69
CA LEU A 37 2.67 1.78 -5.82
C LEU A 37 2.26 1.62 -7.28
N ALA A 38 2.06 2.70 -8.03
CA ALA A 38 1.70 2.61 -9.46
C ALA A 38 2.75 1.83 -10.26
N GLU A 39 4.04 2.09 -10.04
CA GLU A 39 5.12 1.33 -10.67
C GLU A 39 5.14 -0.14 -10.21
N ARG A 40 4.94 -0.39 -8.91
CA ARG A 40 4.83 -1.75 -8.38
C ARG A 40 3.68 -2.51 -9.06
N PHE A 41 2.52 -1.88 -9.22
CA PHE A 41 1.35 -2.50 -9.84
C PHE A 41 1.61 -2.83 -11.32
N LYS A 42 2.26 -1.95 -12.09
CA LYS A 42 2.70 -2.25 -13.47
C LYS A 42 3.55 -3.52 -13.54
N CYS A 43 4.55 -3.65 -12.66
CA CYS A 43 5.37 -4.86 -12.58
C CYS A 43 4.54 -6.09 -12.24
N THR A 44 3.62 -5.99 -11.26
CA THR A 44 2.77 -7.13 -10.90
C THR A 44 1.79 -7.53 -12.02
N GLN A 45 1.29 -6.60 -12.83
CA GLN A 45 0.47 -6.94 -14.01
C GLN A 45 1.28 -7.74 -15.03
N GLN A 46 2.54 -7.33 -15.30
CA GLN A 46 3.43 -8.09 -16.18
C GLN A 46 3.70 -9.50 -15.64
N VAL A 47 3.91 -9.64 -14.33
CA VAL A 47 4.01 -10.95 -13.67
C VAL A 47 2.72 -11.76 -13.86
N GLY A 48 1.56 -11.14 -13.71
CA GLY A 48 0.26 -11.79 -13.93
C GLY A 48 0.09 -12.31 -15.35
N HIS A 49 0.41 -11.50 -16.36
CA HIS A 49 0.40 -11.93 -17.76
C HIS A 49 1.40 -13.07 -18.04
N LEU A 50 2.59 -13.01 -17.43
CA LEU A 50 3.58 -14.07 -17.54
C LEU A 50 3.04 -15.37 -16.92
N LYS A 51 2.53 -15.30 -15.69
CA LYS A 51 1.94 -16.46 -15.00
C LYS A 51 0.81 -17.08 -15.81
N ALA A 52 -0.13 -16.27 -16.29
CA ALA A 52 -1.25 -16.75 -17.09
C ALA A 52 -0.80 -17.43 -18.40
N ARG A 53 0.16 -16.86 -19.13
CA ARG A 53 0.72 -17.45 -20.36
C ARG A 53 1.32 -18.84 -20.11
N HIS A 54 1.93 -19.04 -18.94
CA HIS A 54 2.60 -20.28 -18.56
C HIS A 54 1.76 -21.17 -17.64
N GLN A 55 0.45 -20.89 -17.49
CA GLN A 55 -0.48 -21.65 -16.64
C GLN A 55 0.01 -21.80 -15.18
N LEU A 56 0.70 -20.78 -14.68
CA LEU A 56 1.15 -20.72 -13.29
C LEU A 56 0.05 -20.15 -12.39
N PRO A 57 -0.04 -20.59 -11.11
CA PRO A 57 -1.06 -20.11 -10.20
C PRO A 57 -0.90 -18.60 -9.89
N PRO A 58 -2.02 -17.86 -9.75
CA PRO A 58 -2.02 -16.46 -9.31
C PRO A 58 -1.32 -16.25 -7.97
N ALA A 59 -1.63 -17.08 -6.98
CA ALA A 59 -0.99 -17.07 -5.66
C ALA A 59 0.33 -17.86 -5.65
N ASP A 60 1.27 -17.43 -4.80
CA ASP A 60 2.53 -18.13 -4.54
C ASP A 60 2.88 -17.99 -3.05
N PRO A 61 2.38 -18.91 -2.19
CA PRO A 61 2.53 -18.81 -0.75
C PRO A 61 3.98 -18.73 -0.28
N ALA A 62 4.90 -19.41 -0.98
CA ALA A 62 6.33 -19.39 -0.65
C ALA A 62 6.92 -18.00 -0.94
N ARG A 63 6.59 -17.41 -2.08
CA ARG A 63 7.02 -16.05 -2.42
C ARG A 63 6.40 -14.99 -1.50
N GLU A 64 5.14 -15.15 -1.12
CA GLU A 64 4.43 -14.26 -0.20
C GLU A 64 5.08 -14.27 1.19
N ALA A 65 5.37 -15.45 1.74
CA ALA A 65 6.06 -15.59 3.03
C ALA A 65 7.44 -14.90 3.03
N GLN A 66 8.20 -15.04 1.94
CA GLN A 66 9.50 -14.35 1.78
C GLN A 66 9.36 -12.82 1.73
N GLN A 67 8.33 -12.30 1.05
CA GLN A 67 8.07 -10.86 1.00
C GLN A 67 7.71 -10.32 2.39
N ILE A 68 6.87 -11.03 3.14
CA ILE A 68 6.49 -10.66 4.50
C ILE A 68 7.73 -10.63 5.40
N ALA A 69 8.56 -11.68 5.38
CA ALA A 69 9.78 -11.72 6.19
C ALA A 69 10.74 -10.55 5.85
N SER A 70 10.95 -10.28 4.57
CA SER A 70 11.82 -9.20 4.11
C SER A 70 11.29 -7.81 4.53
N LEU A 71 9.97 -7.60 4.41
CA LEU A 71 9.36 -6.32 4.76
C LEU A 71 9.34 -6.07 6.26
N ARG A 72 9.10 -7.11 7.07
CA ARG A 72 9.19 -7.01 8.53
C ARG A 72 10.59 -6.56 8.97
N ALA A 73 11.64 -7.18 8.43
CA ALA A 73 13.02 -6.78 8.70
C ALA A 73 13.31 -5.33 8.26
N LEU A 74 12.79 -4.91 7.10
CA LEU A 74 12.92 -3.52 6.65
C LEU A 74 12.20 -2.55 7.59
N ALA A 75 10.98 -2.88 8.04
CA ALA A 75 10.21 -2.07 8.97
C ALA A 75 10.94 -1.88 10.30
N GLU A 76 11.51 -2.94 10.86
CA GLU A 76 12.34 -2.88 12.07
C GLU A 76 13.51 -1.90 11.89
N SER A 77 14.23 -2.01 10.76
CA SER A 77 15.36 -1.11 10.46
C SER A 77 14.94 0.36 10.28
N ALA A 78 13.73 0.59 9.79
CA ALA A 78 13.15 1.91 9.56
C ALA A 78 12.41 2.49 10.77
N LYS A 79 12.39 1.78 11.91
CA LYS A 79 11.61 2.13 13.12
C LYS A 79 10.10 2.24 12.86
N LEU A 80 9.60 1.45 11.91
CA LEU A 80 8.18 1.26 11.64
C LEU A 80 7.70 -0.02 12.33
N ASP A 81 6.46 -0.04 12.84
CA ASP A 81 5.87 -1.25 13.41
C ASP A 81 5.84 -2.39 12.37
N PRO A 82 6.52 -3.53 12.60
CA PRO A 82 6.53 -4.64 11.66
C PRO A 82 5.14 -5.25 11.45
N ALA A 83 4.27 -5.21 12.45
CA ALA A 83 2.90 -5.70 12.32
C ALA A 83 2.06 -4.81 11.40
N PHE A 84 2.27 -3.49 11.45
CA PHE A 84 1.68 -2.56 10.50
C PHE A 84 2.19 -2.80 9.08
N ALA A 85 3.50 -2.95 8.89
CA ALA A 85 4.10 -3.20 7.58
C ALA A 85 3.56 -4.50 6.95
N GLU A 86 3.43 -5.55 7.74
CA GLU A 86 2.83 -6.83 7.32
C GLU A 86 1.36 -6.65 6.89
N LYS A 87 0.54 -5.96 7.70
CA LYS A 87 -0.87 -5.68 7.34
C LYS A 87 -0.96 -4.91 6.02
N PHE A 88 -0.13 -3.90 5.83
CA PHE A 88 -0.07 -3.13 4.59
C PHE A 88 0.29 -4.01 3.40
N LEU A 89 1.31 -4.86 3.53
CA LEU A 89 1.72 -5.76 2.45
C LEU A 89 0.65 -6.81 2.12
N ASN A 90 0.01 -7.39 3.13
CA ASN A 90 -1.07 -8.36 2.93
C ASN A 90 -2.23 -7.74 2.15
N PHE A 91 -2.58 -6.48 2.44
CA PHE A 91 -3.56 -5.73 1.67
C PHE A 91 -3.15 -5.61 0.19
N ILE A 92 -1.90 -5.21 -0.07
CA ILE A 92 -1.39 -5.07 -1.43
C ILE A 92 -1.30 -6.42 -2.16
N ILE A 93 -0.90 -7.50 -1.48
CA ILE A 93 -0.82 -8.85 -2.07
C ILE A 93 -2.21 -9.35 -2.48
N ALA A 94 -3.21 -9.17 -1.63
CA ALA A 94 -4.59 -9.57 -1.93
C ALA A 94 -5.09 -8.91 -3.23
N GLU A 95 -4.85 -7.61 -3.39
CA GLU A 95 -5.21 -6.87 -4.60
C GLU A 95 -4.45 -7.37 -5.84
N VAL A 96 -3.18 -7.74 -5.70
CA VAL A 96 -2.38 -8.29 -6.80
C VAL A 96 -2.89 -9.67 -7.23
N ILE A 97 -3.23 -10.55 -6.28
CA ILE A 97 -3.77 -11.88 -6.57
C ILE A 97 -5.10 -11.74 -7.33
N HIS A 98 -5.99 -10.85 -6.87
CA HIS A 98 -7.25 -10.58 -7.57
C HIS A 98 -7.03 -10.12 -9.03
N HIS A 99 -6.04 -9.25 -9.27
CA HIS A 99 -5.67 -8.86 -10.63
C HIS A 99 -5.13 -10.03 -11.47
N HIS A 100 -4.35 -10.93 -10.88
CA HIS A 100 -3.81 -12.10 -11.57
C HIS A 100 -4.90 -13.08 -11.97
N GLU A 101 -5.88 -13.32 -11.09
CA GLU A 101 -7.07 -14.13 -11.39
C GLU A 101 -7.81 -13.58 -12.61
N ARG A 102 -8.12 -12.28 -12.63
CA ARG A 102 -8.77 -11.62 -13.77
C ARG A 102 -7.96 -11.72 -15.07
N ILE A 103 -6.63 -11.61 -14.99
CA ILE A 103 -5.76 -11.78 -16.17
C ILE A 103 -5.78 -13.22 -16.68
N ALA A 104 -5.83 -14.20 -15.78
CA ALA A 104 -5.92 -15.61 -16.16
C ALA A 104 -7.26 -15.93 -16.84
N GLU A 105 -8.38 -15.43 -16.30
CA GLU A 105 -9.72 -15.56 -16.90
C GLU A 105 -9.78 -14.97 -18.32
N ASN A 106 -9.23 -13.78 -18.51
CA ASN A 106 -9.19 -13.13 -19.82
C ASN A 106 -8.30 -13.87 -20.84
N ASN A 107 -7.19 -14.47 -20.40
CA ASN A 107 -6.33 -15.28 -21.27
C ASN A 107 -6.97 -16.62 -21.66
N GLY A 108 -7.79 -17.22 -20.79
CA GLY A 108 -8.54 -18.45 -21.08
C GLY A 108 -9.72 -18.24 -22.05
N SER A 109 -10.07 -16.99 -22.36
CA SER A 109 -11.22 -16.61 -23.20
C SER A 109 -10.84 -16.21 -24.64
N GLY A 110 -9.64 -16.54 -25.11
CA GLY A 110 -9.22 -16.31 -26.51
C GLY A 110 -10.02 -17.15 -27.51
N PRO A 111 -10.27 -16.69 -28.75
CA PRO A 111 -11.17 -17.37 -29.69
C PRO A 111 -10.62 -18.76 -30.03
N ALA A 112 -11.50 -19.75 -29.91
CA ALA A 112 -11.27 -21.13 -30.33
C ALA A 112 -10.97 -21.24 -31.83
#